data_AF-A0A358CZS7-F1
#
_entry.id   AF-A0A358CZS7-F1
#
_cell.length_a   1.000
_cell.length_b   1.000
_cell.length_c   1.000
_cell.angle_alpha   90.00
_cell.angle_beta   90.00
_cell.angle_gamma   90.00
#
_symmetry.space_group_name_H-M   'P 1'
#
loop_
_entity.id
_entity.type
_entity.pdbx_description
1 polymer ?
#
loop_
_entity_poly.entity_id
_entity_poly.type
_entity_poly.pdbx_seq_one_letter_code
_entity_poly.pdbx_strand_id
1 'polypeptide(L)'
;EMATKLEAARLLTYEAARKADAGERVDLAAGMAKLFASETASELALDAMRIHGGNGFSTEYPVERYYRDAPLMIIGEGTSEIQKLVISRALLADD
;
A
#
# COMPACT_ATOMS: atom_id res chain seq x y z
N GLU A 1 -5.64 -2.94 15.31
CA GLU A 1 -5.09 -3.55 14.07
C GLU A 1 -4.87 -2.53 12.97
N MET A 2 -5.86 -1.69 12.61
CA MET A 2 -5.72 -0.66 11.57
C MET A 2 -4.47 0.22 11.73
N ALA A 3 -4.26 0.76 12.93
CA ALA A 3 -3.09 1.59 13.24
C ALA A 3 -1.76 0.83 13.07
N THR A 4 -1.72 -0.45 13.42
CA THR A 4 -0.51 -1.29 13.28
C THR A 4 -0.17 -1.54 11.82
N LYS A 5 -1.17 -1.81 10.98
CA LYS A 5 -0.95 -2.00 9.53
C LYS A 5 -0.50 -0.71 8.86
N LEU A 6 -1.11 0.42 9.22
CA LEU A 6 -0.68 1.74 8.76
C LEU A 6 0.77 2.04 9.16
N GLU A 7 1.14 1.72 10.39
CA GLU A 7 2.52 1.90 10.86
C GLU A 7 3.51 1.07 10.04
N ALA A 8 3.21 -0.21 9.83
CA ALA A 8 4.04 -1.10 9.03
C ALA A 8 4.20 -0.60 7.59
N ALA A 9 3.10 -0.15 6.95
CA ALA A 9 3.14 0.43 5.61
C ALA A 9 4.03 1.66 5.56
N ARG A 10 3.87 2.58 6.53
CA ARG A 10 4.68 3.80 6.63
C ARG A 10 6.17 3.49 6.81
N LEU A 11 6.51 2.52 7.66
CA LEU A 11 7.89 2.11 7.90
C LEU A 11 8.53 1.51 6.63
N LEU A 12 7.81 0.65 5.89
CA LEU A 12 8.29 0.13 4.61
C LEU A 12 8.53 1.24 3.58
N THR A 13 7.61 2.20 3.47
CA THR A 13 7.76 3.35 2.57
C THR A 13 8.98 4.20 2.94
N TYR A 14 9.16 4.52 4.22
CA TYR A 14 10.30 5.33 4.66
C TYR A 14 11.63 4.60 4.56
N GLU A 15 11.67 3.29 4.77
CA GLU A 15 12.88 2.51 4.53
C GLU A 15 13.26 2.50 3.04
N ALA A 16 12.29 2.34 2.14
CA ALA A 16 12.54 2.46 0.70
C ALA A 16 13.06 3.86 0.33
N ALA A 17 12.45 4.92 0.87
CA ALA A 17 12.92 6.29 0.65
C ALA A 17 14.33 6.53 1.19
N ARG A 18 14.62 6.05 2.41
CA ARG A 18 15.95 6.15 3.03
C ARG A 18 17.03 5.49 2.18
N LYS A 19 16.76 4.32 1.61
CA LYS A 19 17.67 3.63 0.69
C LYS A 19 17.88 4.42 -0.61
N ALA A 20 16.80 4.96 -1.18
CA ALA A 20 16.89 5.79 -2.38
C ALA A 20 17.75 7.05 -2.14
N ASP A 21 17.55 7.74 -1.01
CA ASP A 21 18.32 8.93 -0.62
C ASP A 21 19.81 8.61 -0.40
N ALA A 22 20.12 7.38 0.03
CA ALA A 22 21.50 6.89 0.16
C ALA A 22 22.15 6.48 -1.18
N GLY A 23 21.42 6.56 -2.30
CA GLY A 23 21.89 6.12 -3.62
C GLY A 23 21.95 4.60 -3.79
N GLU A 24 21.30 3.85 -2.89
CA GLU A 24 21.22 2.39 -2.98
C GLU A 24 20.21 1.94 -4.05
N ARG A 25 20.36 0.70 -4.51
CA ARG A 25 19.36 0.06 -5.36
C ARG A 25 18.08 -0.20 -4.54
N VAL A 26 16.92 0.21 -5.06
CA VAL A 26 15.67 0.31 -4.30
C VAL A 26 14.49 -0.48 -4.88
N ASP A 27 14.66 -1.19 -5.99
CA ASP A 27 13.59 -1.97 -6.63
C ASP A 27 12.90 -2.96 -5.69
N LEU A 28 13.66 -3.71 -4.89
CA LEU A 28 13.10 -4.63 -3.89
C LEU A 28 12.32 -3.89 -2.78
N ALA A 29 12.93 -2.86 -2.17
CA ALA A 29 12.33 -2.14 -1.05
C ALA A 29 11.10 -1.33 -1.48
N ALA A 30 11.17 -0.65 -2.63
CA ALA A 30 10.04 0.08 -3.21
C ALA A 30 8.91 -0.86 -3.61
N GLY A 31 9.21 -2.02 -4.20
CA GLY A 31 8.21 -3.01 -4.56
C GLY A 31 7.47 -3.57 -3.34
N MET A 32 8.20 -3.91 -2.28
CA MET A 32 7.61 -4.33 -1.00
C MET A 32 6.74 -3.23 -0.38
N ALA A 33 7.23 -2.00 -0.36
CA ALA A 33 6.51 -0.85 0.18
C ALA A 33 5.22 -0.58 -0.59
N LYS A 34 5.28 -0.52 -1.93
CA LYS A 34 4.10 -0.27 -2.77
C LYS A 34 3.06 -1.35 -2.59
N LEU A 35 3.46 -2.63 -2.67
CA LEU A 35 2.56 -3.77 -2.52
C LEU A 35 1.85 -3.72 -1.17
N PHE A 36 2.61 -3.61 -0.08
CA PHE A 36 2.02 -3.66 1.27
C PHE A 36 1.15 -2.44 1.55
N ALA A 37 1.61 -1.24 1.18
CA ALA A 37 0.87 0.00 1.44
C ALA A 37 -0.43 0.07 0.63
N SER A 38 -0.44 -0.33 -0.64
CA SER A 38 -1.66 -0.28 -1.47
C SER A 38 -2.73 -1.28 -1.01
N GLU A 39 -2.33 -2.51 -0.70
CA GLU A 39 -3.24 -3.53 -0.18
C GLU A 39 -3.81 -3.12 1.18
N THR A 40 -2.94 -2.61 2.07
CA THR A 40 -3.33 -2.09 3.37
C THR A 40 -4.32 -0.93 3.22
N ALA A 41 -4.05 0.05 2.34
CA ALA A 41 -4.95 1.18 2.14
C ALA A 41 -6.36 0.75 1.73
N SER A 42 -6.47 -0.24 0.83
CA SER A 42 -7.76 -0.80 0.41
C SER A 42 -8.49 -1.50 1.55
N GLU A 43 -7.78 -2.32 2.34
CA GLU A 43 -8.35 -2.99 3.51
C GLU A 43 -8.87 -1.98 4.55
N LEU A 44 -8.03 -0.99 4.91
CA LEU A 44 -8.38 0.01 5.91
C LEU A 44 -9.54 0.90 5.46
N ALA A 45 -9.62 1.23 4.16
CA ALA A 45 -10.74 1.99 3.63
C ALA A 45 -12.06 1.20 3.72
N LEU A 46 -12.03 -0.11 3.43
CA LEU A 46 -13.20 -0.98 3.58
C LEU A 46 -13.62 -1.13 5.05
N ASP A 47 -12.67 -1.31 5.96
CA ASP A 47 -12.96 -1.38 7.40
C ASP A 47 -13.58 -0.06 7.90
N ALA A 48 -13.06 1.08 7.44
CA ALA A 48 -13.62 2.38 7.77
C ALA A 48 -15.07 2.52 7.28
N MET A 49 -15.39 2.05 6.06
CA MET A 49 -16.77 2.01 5.55
C MET A 49 -17.68 1.21 6.48
N ARG A 50 -17.23 0.03 6.92
CA ARG A 50 -17.99 -0.86 7.82
C ARG A 50 -18.26 -0.20 9.17
N ILE A 51 -17.27 0.49 9.74
CA ILE A 51 -17.40 1.21 11.03
C ILE A 51 -18.44 2.34 10.92
N HIS A 52 -18.47 3.06 9.78
CA HIS A 52 -19.43 4.14 9.56
C HIS A 52 -20.85 3.64 9.23
N GLY A 53 -21.02 2.35 8.92
CA GLY A 53 -22.32 1.77 8.57
C GLY A 53 -22.94 2.45 7.35
N GLY A 54 -24.25 2.73 7.40
CA GLY A 54 -24.96 3.40 6.31
C GLY A 54 -24.39 4.79 5.97
N ASN A 55 -23.88 5.52 6.97
CA ASN A 55 -23.24 6.83 6.77
C ASN A 55 -21.95 6.72 5.96
N GLY A 56 -21.33 5.53 5.91
CA GLY A 56 -20.15 5.29 5.10
C GLY A 56 -20.40 5.51 3.60
N PHE A 57 -21.64 5.42 3.13
CA PHE A 57 -22.00 5.68 1.73
C PHE A 57 -22.41 7.14 1.45
N SER A 58 -22.49 7.98 2.49
CA SER A 58 -22.82 9.39 2.34
C SER A 58 -21.59 10.20 1.94
N THR A 59 -21.74 11.10 0.98
CA THR A 59 -20.69 12.06 0.58
C THR A 59 -20.44 13.14 1.65
N GLU A 60 -21.22 13.17 2.72
CA GLU A 60 -20.96 13.99 3.91
C GLU A 60 -19.69 13.54 4.66
N TYR A 61 -19.34 12.25 4.58
CA TYR A 61 -18.14 11.70 5.20
C TYR A 61 -17.11 11.32 4.13
N PRO A 62 -15.83 11.65 4.31
CA PRO A 62 -14.81 11.41 3.29
C PRO A 62 -14.47 9.93 3.08
N VAL A 63 -14.96 9.03 3.94
CA VAL A 63 -14.68 7.60 3.90
C VAL A 63 -15.09 6.93 2.60
N GLU A 64 -16.22 7.35 2.02
CA GLU A 64 -16.69 6.84 0.73
C GLU A 64 -15.69 7.11 -0.40
N ARG A 65 -15.09 8.31 -0.37
CA ARG A 65 -14.09 8.72 -1.35
C ARG A 65 -12.82 7.89 -1.18
N TYR A 66 -12.35 7.70 0.06
CA TYR A 66 -11.17 6.87 0.30
C TYR A 66 -11.35 5.43 -0.16
N TYR A 67 -12.55 4.87 0.03
CA TYR A 67 -12.89 3.53 -0.49
C TYR A 67 -12.88 3.48 -2.02
N ARG A 68 -13.39 4.51 -2.70
CA ARG A 68 -13.34 4.57 -4.18
C ARG A 68 -11.93 4.77 -4.74
N ASP A 69 -11.09 5.52 -4.03
CA ASP A 69 -9.74 5.88 -4.50
C ASP A 69 -8.73 4.74 -4.24
N ALA A 70 -8.87 4.00 -3.14
CA ALA A 70 -7.90 2.98 -2.74
C ALA A 70 -7.62 1.87 -3.79
N PRO A 71 -8.61 1.35 -4.55
CA PRO A 71 -8.37 0.37 -5.61
C PRO A 71 -7.41 0.84 -6.70
N LEU A 72 -7.35 2.14 -6.99
CA LEU A 72 -6.40 2.68 -7.97
C LEU A 72 -4.95 2.44 -7.52
N MET A 73 -4.66 2.49 -6.23
CA MET A 73 -3.32 2.29 -5.69
C MET A 73 -2.83 0.84 -5.87
N ILE A 74 -3.76 -0.12 -5.95
CA ILE A 74 -3.44 -1.53 -6.21
C ILE A 74 -3.01 -1.72 -7.67
N ILE A 75 -3.63 -1.00 -8.60
CA ILE A 75 -3.48 -1.20 -10.06
C ILE A 75 -2.42 -0.27 -10.66
N GLY A 76 -2.43 1.01 -10.25
CA GLY A 76 -1.55 2.06 -10.75
C GLY A 76 -0.07 1.79 -10.46
N GLU A 77 0.79 2.30 -11.33
CA GLU A 77 2.26 2.18 -11.23
C GLU A 77 2.75 0.72 -11.05
N GLY A 78 2.01 -0.22 -11.64
CA GLY A 78 2.27 -1.66 -11.61
C GLY A 78 1.42 -2.38 -10.58
N THR A 79 0.64 -3.37 -11.02
CA THR A 79 -0.32 -4.09 -10.18
C THR A 79 0.36 -4.85 -9.02
N SER A 80 -0.40 -5.27 -8.01
CA SER A 80 0.12 -6.12 -6.93
C SER A 80 0.84 -7.38 -7.42
N GLU A 81 0.35 -7.98 -8.50
CA GLU A 81 0.94 -9.16 -9.15
C GLU A 81 2.29 -8.81 -9.79
N ILE A 82 2.37 -7.65 -10.45
CA ILE A 82 3.65 -7.14 -10.99
C ILE A 82 4.64 -6.87 -9.86
N GLN A 83 4.22 -6.26 -8.75
CA GLN A 83 5.11 -6.04 -7.61
C GLN A 83 5.61 -7.35 -7.00
N LYS A 84 4.73 -8.35 -6.85
CA LYS A 84 5.12 -9.69 -6.40
C LYS A 84 6.17 -10.31 -7.34
N LEU A 85 6.01 -10.16 -8.66
CA LEU A 85 7.00 -10.62 -9.63
C LEU A 85 8.35 -9.90 -9.50
N VAL A 86 8.34 -8.57 -9.31
CA VAL A 86 9.56 -7.76 -9.09
C VAL A 86 10.28 -8.22 -7.82
N ILE A 87 9.55 -8.35 -6.72
CA ILE A 87 10.07 -8.82 -5.43
C ILE A 87 10.69 -10.22 -5.57
N SER A 88 9.96 -11.16 -6.16
CA SER A 88 10.44 -12.53 -6.36
C SER A 88 11.71 -12.58 -7.22
N ARG A 89 11.77 -11.79 -8.31
CA ARG A 89 12.96 -11.73 -9.16
C ARG A 89 14.17 -11.16 -8.45
N ALA A 90 13.98 -10.12 -7.64
CA ALA A 90 15.07 -9.52 -6.88
C ALA A 90 15.64 -10.49 -5.83
N LEU A 91 14.76 -11.18 -5.08
CA LEU A 91 15.19 -12.15 -4.07
C LEU A 91 15.91 -13.37 -4.66
N LEU A 92 15.50 -13.83 -5.85
CA LEU A 92 16.13 -14.98 -6.53
C LEU A 92 17.40 -14.62 -7.33
N ALA A 93 17.67 -13.33 -7.54
CA ALA A 93 18.89 -12.89 -8.22
C ALA A 93 20.09 -12.75 -7.28
N ASP A 94 19.84 -12.74 -5.97
CA ASP A 94 20.85 -12.67 -4.91
C ASP A 94 21.31 -14.08 -4.43
N ASP A 95 20.79 -15.17 -5.02
CA ASP A 95 21.26 -16.57 -4.90
C ASP A 95 22.21 -16.94 -6.05
#